data_AF-A0A5B8VUZ3-F1
#
_entry.id   AF-A0A5B8VUZ3-F1
#
_cell.length_a   1.000
_cell.length_b   1.000
_cell.length_c   1.000
_cell.angle_alpha   90.00
_cell.angle_beta   90.00
_cell.angle_gamma   90.00
#
_symmetry.space_group_name_H-M   'P 1'
#
loop_
_entity.id
_entity.type
_entity.pdbx_description
1 polymer ?
#
loop_
_entity_poly.entity_id
_entity_poly.type
_entity_poly.pdbx_seq_one_letter_code
_entity_poly.pdbx_strand_id
1 'polypeptide(L)'
;METTLSEKELIGAMQKRDPSSVGALYDSYAATLFKIICCHISDRQIAEEILTDTILEIWANIQYYHQQDKRLLIWMAGIARNRASRSQIA
;
A
#
# COMPACT_ATOMS: atom_id res chain seq x y z
N MET A 1 16.27 -0.64 -16.31
CA MET A 1 15.72 0.74 -16.25
C MET A 1 14.60 0.69 -15.23
N GLU A 2 14.88 1.01 -13.97
CA GLU A 2 13.86 1.08 -12.92
C GLU A 2 13.21 2.46 -13.01
N THR A 3 12.20 2.60 -13.87
CA THR A 3 11.35 3.80 -13.93
C THR A 3 10.43 3.80 -12.71
N THR A 4 10.98 4.17 -11.55
CA THR A 4 10.17 4.48 -10.37
C THR A 4 9.38 5.74 -10.70
N LEU A 5 8.07 5.59 -10.93
CA LEU A 5 7.17 6.73 -11.10
C LEU A 5 7.32 7.67 -9.90
N SER A 6 7.34 8.98 -10.14
CA SER A 6 7.30 9.93 -9.02
C SER A 6 5.99 9.75 -8.24
N GLU A 7 5.98 10.09 -6.94
CA GLU A 7 4.80 9.93 -6.07
C GLU A 7 3.53 10.52 -6.72
N LYS A 8 3.66 11.70 -7.36
CA LYS A 8 2.56 12.39 -8.03
C LYS A 8 2.06 11.65 -9.27
N GLU A 9 2.96 11.10 -10.08
CA GLU A 9 2.60 10.30 -11.26
C GLU A 9 1.93 9.00 -10.86
N LEU A 10 2.45 8.34 -9.82
CA LEU A 10 1.85 7.13 -9.27
C LEU A 10 0.43 7.39 -8.77
N ILE A 11 0.22 8.46 -7.99
CA ILE A 11 -1.12 8.86 -7.54
C ILE A 11 -2.05 9.10 -8.73
N GLY A 12 -1.58 9.84 -9.73
CA GLY A 12 -2.38 10.12 -10.94
C GLY A 12 -2.75 8.85 -11.72
N ALA A 13 -1.83 7.89 -11.85
CA ALA A 13 -2.07 6.62 -12.52
C ALA A 13 -3.07 5.75 -11.74
N MET A 14 -2.91 5.66 -10.42
CA MET A 14 -3.84 4.95 -9.53
C MET A 14 -5.24 5.55 -9.57
N GLN A 15 -5.36 6.88 -9.54
CA GLN A 15 -6.64 7.60 -9.64
C GLN A 15 -7.34 7.37 -10.99
N LYS A 16 -6.57 7.20 -12.07
CA LYS A 16 -7.09 6.83 -13.40
C LYS A 16 -7.47 5.34 -13.52
N ARG A 17 -7.35 4.56 -12.44
CA ARG A 17 -7.57 3.11 -12.43
C ARG A 17 -6.69 2.36 -13.42
N ASP A 18 -5.50 2.88 -13.70
CA ASP A 18 -4.52 2.21 -14.55
C ASP A 18 -4.01 0.94 -13.85
N PRO A 19 -4.20 -0.27 -14.41
CA PRO A 19 -3.72 -1.50 -13.79
C PRO A 19 -2.19 -1.54 -13.60
N SER A 20 -1.44 -0.86 -14.48
CA SER A 20 0.03 -0.80 -14.39
C SER A 20 0.51 -0.05 -13.13
N SER A 21 -0.32 0.82 -12.58
CA SER A 21 -0.01 1.55 -11.35
C SER A 21 0.09 0.66 -10.11
N VAL A 22 -0.57 -0.51 -10.11
CA VAL A 22 -0.48 -1.49 -9.01
C VAL A 22 0.92 -2.08 -8.93
N GLY A 23 1.51 -2.43 -10.07
CA GLY A 23 2.89 -2.92 -10.12
C GLY A 23 3.88 -1.87 -9.63
N ALA A 24 3.74 -0.62 -10.11
CA ALA A 24 4.58 0.48 -9.66
C ALA A 24 4.44 0.81 -8.16
N LEU A 25 3.21 0.70 -7.62
CA LEU A 25 2.94 0.85 -6.18
C LEU A 25 3.62 -0.26 -5.39
N TYR A 26 3.54 -1.49 -5.88
CA TYR A 26 4.22 -2.64 -5.29
C TYR A 26 5.74 -2.42 -5.27
N ASP A 27 6.35 -2.16 -6.42
CA ASP A 27 7.80 -1.97 -6.53
C ASP A 27 8.32 -0.85 -5.62
N SER A 28 7.55 0.23 -5.50
CA SER A 28 7.96 1.42 -4.74
C SER A 28 7.73 1.30 -3.22
N TYR A 29 6.66 0.63 -2.79
CA TYR A 29 6.21 0.68 -1.39
C TYR A 29 6.07 -0.67 -0.71
N ALA A 30 6.06 -1.80 -1.45
CA ALA A 30 5.87 -3.13 -0.88
C ALA A 30 6.86 -3.42 0.25
N ALA A 31 8.15 -3.17 0.03
CA ALA A 31 9.18 -3.42 1.04
C ALA A 31 8.97 -2.61 2.34
N THR A 32 8.47 -1.37 2.24
CA THR A 32 8.22 -0.51 3.40
C THR A 32 6.95 -0.93 4.13
N LEU A 33 5.87 -1.20 3.39
CA LEU A 33 4.60 -1.66 3.97
C LEU A 33 4.74 -3.04 4.60
N PHE A 34 5.50 -3.94 3.99
CA PHE A 34 5.79 -5.26 4.51
C PHE A 34 6.48 -5.18 5.88
N LYS A 35 7.51 -4.32 6.02
CA LYS A 35 8.17 -4.09 7.31
C LYS A 35 7.18 -3.64 8.39
N ILE A 36 6.25 -2.75 8.05
CA ILE A 36 5.21 -2.28 8.98
C ILE A 36 4.27 -3.43 9.39
N ILE A 37 3.85 -4.26 8.44
CA ILE A 37 2.98 -5.42 8.70
C ILE A 37 3.69 -6.43 9.60
N CYS A 38 4.97 -6.72 9.33
CA CYS A 38 5.78 -7.64 10.14
C CYS A 38 5.99 -7.16 11.59
N CYS A 39 5.81 -5.87 11.88
CA CYS A 39 5.81 -5.40 13.27
C CYS A 39 4.60 -5.92 14.08
N HIS A 40 3.53 -6.34 13.40
CA HIS A 40 2.31 -6.86 14.01
C HIS A 40 2.08 -8.35 13.77
N ILE A 41 2.57 -8.87 12.64
CA ILE A 41 2.35 -10.25 12.19
C ILE A 41 3.69 -10.98 12.13
N SER A 42 3.87 -11.98 13.00
CA SER A 42 5.11 -12.77 13.07
C SER A 42 5.22 -13.80 11.95
N ASP A 43 4.10 -14.29 11.44
CA ASP A 43 4.08 -15.25 10.34
C ASP A 43 4.33 -14.53 9.01
N ARG A 44 5.42 -14.91 8.35
CA ARG A 44 5.84 -14.29 7.09
C ARG A 44 4.81 -14.50 5.97
N GLN A 45 4.25 -15.71 5.87
CA GLN A 45 3.31 -16.06 4.81
C GLN A 45 2.03 -15.24 4.95
N ILE A 46 1.51 -15.12 6.18
CA ILE A 46 0.36 -14.28 6.49
C ILE A 46 0.67 -12.80 6.21
N ALA A 47 1.88 -12.33 6.56
CA ALA A 47 2.28 -10.94 6.28
C ALA A 47 2.35 -10.63 4.77
N GLU A 48 2.79 -11.58 3.94
CA GLU A 48 2.83 -11.44 2.47
C GLU A 48 1.41 -11.41 1.85
N GLU A 49 0.49 -12.21 2.39
CA GLU A 49 -0.93 -12.17 2.01
C GLU A 49 -1.57 -10.82 2.37
N ILE A 50 -1.39 -10.36 3.61
CA ILE A 50 -1.89 -9.06 4.08
C ILE A 50 -1.29 -7.92 3.24
N LEU A 51 -0.02 -8.00 2.87
CA LEU A 51 0.62 -6.99 2.02
C LEU A 51 -0.08 -6.91 0.66
N THR A 52 -0.31 -8.06 0.01
CA THR A 52 -0.95 -8.13 -1.31
C THR A 52 -2.35 -7.50 -1.26
N ASP A 53 -3.14 -7.87 -0.26
CA ASP A 53 -4.45 -7.28 -0.01
C ASP A 53 -4.38 -5.77 0.26
N THR A 54 -3.40 -5.35 1.05
CA THR A 54 -3.20 -3.93 1.40
C THR A 54 -2.91 -3.09 0.16
N ILE A 55 -2.07 -3.58 -0.75
CA ILE A 55 -1.75 -2.90 -2.01
C ILE A 55 -3.02 -2.72 -2.86
N LEU A 56 -3.84 -3.76 -2.96
CA LEU A 56 -5.13 -3.70 -3.67
C LEU A 56 -6.11 -2.73 -3.00
N GLU A 57 -6.16 -2.70 -1.67
CA GLU A 57 -7.02 -1.80 -0.91
C GLU A 57 -6.58 -0.33 -1.06
N ILE A 58 -5.28 -0.06 -1.05
CA ILE A 58 -4.71 1.27 -1.32
C ILE A 58 -5.12 1.73 -2.71
N TRP A 59 -4.93 0.88 -3.73
CA TRP A 59 -5.33 1.19 -5.10
C TRP A 59 -6.84 1.43 -5.20
N ALA A 60 -7.66 0.59 -4.56
CA ALA A 60 -9.11 0.74 -4.51
C ALA A 60 -9.55 2.08 -3.87
N ASN A 61 -8.88 2.51 -2.80
CA ASN A 61 -9.26 3.68 -2.01
C ASN A 61 -8.50 4.97 -2.37
N ILE A 62 -7.62 4.96 -3.36
CA ILE A 62 -6.78 6.11 -3.72
C ILE A 62 -7.58 7.39 -4.06
N GLN A 63 -8.83 7.25 -4.49
CA GLN A 63 -9.74 8.36 -4.75
C GLN A 63 -10.05 9.19 -3.49
N TYR A 64 -9.90 8.60 -2.30
CA TYR A 64 -10.09 9.26 -1.01
C TYR A 64 -8.77 9.81 -0.44
N TYR A 65 -7.65 9.64 -1.16
CA TYR A 65 -6.38 10.21 -0.75
C TYR A 65 -6.29 11.68 -1.15
N HIS A 66 -6.07 12.54 -0.17
CA HIS A 66 -5.80 13.96 -0.36
C HIS A 66 -4.39 14.30 0.11
N GLN A 67 -3.55 14.77 -0.80
CA GLN A 67 -2.14 15.07 -0.51
C GLN A 67 -1.96 16.20 0.51
N GLN A 68 -2.97 17.07 0.67
CA GLN A 68 -2.96 18.16 1.64
C GLN A 68 -3.09 17.68 3.10
N ASP A 69 -3.71 16.53 3.33
CA ASP A 69 -3.98 16.05 4.70
C ASP A 69 -2.76 15.35 5.30
N LYS A 70 -2.13 14.46 4.53
CA LYS A 70 -0.97 13.67 4.96
C LYS A 70 -0.20 13.09 3.78
N ARG A 71 1.07 12.79 4.02
CA ARG A 71 1.95 12.11 3.05
C ARG A 71 1.37 10.74 2.68
N LEU A 72 1.53 10.33 1.42
CA LEU A 72 1.00 9.07 0.90
C LEU A 72 1.41 7.88 1.77
N LEU A 73 2.70 7.80 2.13
CA LEU A 73 3.21 6.73 3.00
C LEU A 73 2.49 6.65 4.35
N ILE A 74 2.16 7.78 4.98
CA ILE A 74 1.47 7.81 6.27
C ILE A 74 0.04 7.30 6.12
N TRP A 75 -0.64 7.68 5.04
CA TRP A 75 -1.98 7.19 4.73
C TRP A 75 -1.99 5.68 4.47
N MET A 76 -1.06 5.19 3.64
CA MET A 76 -0.91 3.76 3.33
C MET A 76 -0.53 2.93 4.58
N ALA A 77 0.36 3.45 5.43
CA ALA A 77 0.71 2.78 6.68
C ALA A 77 -0.49 2.61 7.63
N GLY A 78 -1.42 3.57 7.62
CA GLY A 78 -2.69 3.45 8.36
C GLY A 78 -3.55 2.30 7.86
N ILE A 79 -3.66 2.13 6.54
CA ILE A 79 -4.39 1.00 5.92
C ILE A 79 -3.71 -0.32 6.27
N ALA A 80 -2.39 -0.41 6.07
CA ALA A 80 -1.60 -1.61 6.38
C ALA A 80 -1.75 -2.05 7.84
N ARG A 81 -1.69 -1.10 8.78
CA ARG A 81 -1.88 -1.35 10.21
C ARG A 81 -3.30 -1.83 10.50
N ASN A 82 -4.32 -1.18 9.94
CA ASN A 82 -5.71 -1.59 10.11
C ASN A 82 -5.95 -3.02 9.63
N ARG A 83 -5.32 -3.41 8.50
CA ARG A 83 -5.38 -4.78 7.98
C ARG A 83 -4.69 -5.78 8.89
N ALA A 84 -3.46 -5.49 9.31
CA ALA A 84 -2.71 -6.34 10.22
C ALA A 84 -3.48 -6.57 11.54
N SER A 85 -4.07 -5.53 12.12
CA SER A 85 -4.86 -5.67 13.36
C SER A 85 -6.14 -6.49 13.18
N ARG A 86 -6.83 -6.39 12.03
CA ARG A 86 -8.04 -7.19 11.77
C ARG A 86 -7.75 -8.67 11.57
N SER A 87 -6.61 -8.99 10.93
CA SER A 87 -6.20 -10.38 10.70
C SER A 87 -5.87 -11.15 11.98
N GLN A 88 -5.55 -10.47 13.09
CA GLN A 88 -5.32 -11.14 14.38
C GLN A 88 -6.61 -11.54 15.11
N ILE A 89 -7.79 -11.14 14.60
CA ILE A 89 -9.09 -11.33 15.27
C ILE A 89 -9.98 -12.36 14.52
N ALA A 90 -9.52 -12.88 13.39
CA ALA A 90 -10.26 -13.84 12.56
C ALA A 90 -9.92 -15.30 12.86
#